data_AF-A0AAV9QGM4-F1
#
_entry.id   AF-A0AAV9QGM4-F1
#
_cell.length_a   1.000
_cell.length_b   1.000
_cell.length_c   1.000
_cell.angle_alpha   90.00
_cell.angle_beta   90.00
_cell.angle_gamma   90.00
#
_symmetry.space_group_name_H-M   'P 1'
#
loop_
_entity.id
_entity.type
_entity.pdbx_description
1 polymer ?
#
loop_
_entity_poly.entity_id
_entity_poly.type
_entity_poly.pdbx_seq_one_letter_code
_entity_poly.pdbx_strand_id
1 'polypeptide(L)'
;MQIRKDFNKATPQERKEYTDAINCVMTFPSNLNGAINRYFDYATVHINLTQVVHLDGFFLVWHRMYVHLFEQDMRQNCGFRGPMLYWNWPATAADIDSTPIFNGDEYSMSGNGEYINAGPYQVGPNFTVPHGSGGGCVTSGPFANHIITMQPSIDPLFLLTGEPLPQTVFLKNESCLTRDLNSWVAQKFDNWTRLEDAINCPDQACLASELNGAFGGADFGLHGGAHFAVGPPESNIFVSVQDPIWWPLHTMLDNIYVQWQKRHPEIADQLYGTMTANNVPPSANATLDSWTPDWGYFGPSMQIKDLISTTAGPFCYDYEWEDGPYTE
;
A
#
# COMPACT_ATOMS: atom_id res chain seq x y z
N MET A 1 12.13 -8.75 -19.11
CA MET A 1 11.68 -8.92 -17.72
C MET A 1 12.24 -7.76 -16.91
N GLN A 2 11.37 -7.01 -16.22
CA GLN A 2 11.77 -5.92 -15.31
C GLN A 2 12.16 -6.51 -13.95
N ILE A 3 13.03 -5.84 -13.21
CA ILE A 3 13.39 -6.23 -11.83
C ILE A 3 12.98 -5.09 -10.91
N ARG A 4 12.12 -5.39 -9.94
CA ARG A 4 11.73 -4.46 -8.87
C ARG A 4 12.72 -4.55 -7.72
N LYS A 5 13.10 -3.42 -7.12
CA LYS A 5 14.27 -3.30 -6.25
C LYS A 5 13.94 -2.70 -4.89
N ASP A 6 14.67 -3.12 -3.86
CA ASP A 6 14.58 -2.53 -2.52
C ASP A 6 14.97 -1.05 -2.59
N PHE A 7 14.07 -0.16 -2.13
CA PHE A 7 14.32 1.28 -2.10
C PHE A 7 15.62 1.61 -1.37
N ASN A 8 15.91 0.95 -0.25
CA ASN A 8 17.11 1.20 0.55
C ASN A 8 18.40 0.74 -0.12
N LYS A 9 18.32 -0.12 -1.14
CA LYS A 9 19.45 -0.58 -1.96
C LYS A 9 19.53 0.09 -3.33
N ALA A 10 18.48 0.79 -3.75
CA ALA A 10 18.48 1.59 -4.96
C ALA A 10 19.52 2.73 -4.88
N THR A 11 20.14 3.06 -6.01
CA THR A 11 21.04 4.20 -6.10
C THR A 11 20.25 5.51 -5.93
N PRO A 12 20.91 6.61 -5.51
CA PRO A 12 20.26 7.92 -5.46
C PRO A 12 19.60 8.32 -6.79
N GLN A 13 20.24 8.00 -7.92
CA GLN A 13 19.68 8.29 -9.25
C GLN A 13 18.39 7.50 -9.53
N GLU A 14 18.35 6.20 -9.20
CA GLU A 14 17.14 5.37 -9.35
C GLU A 14 16.00 5.90 -8.49
N ARG A 15 16.29 6.29 -7.24
CA ARG A 15 15.28 6.88 -6.33
C ARG A 15 14.78 8.22 -6.82
N LYS A 16 15.67 9.08 -7.32
CA LYS A 16 15.29 10.39 -7.88
C LYS A 16 14.40 10.23 -9.10
N GLU A 17 14.76 9.31 -9.99
CA GLU A 17 13.94 9.03 -11.18
C GLU A 17 12.55 8.50 -10.80
N TYR A 18 12.47 7.68 -9.75
CA TYR A 18 11.21 7.18 -9.21
C TYR A 18 10.32 8.30 -8.65
N THR A 19 10.86 9.17 -7.78
CA THR A 19 10.09 10.28 -7.19
C THR A 19 9.73 11.37 -8.21
N ASP A 20 10.59 11.62 -9.19
CA ASP A 20 10.30 12.54 -10.30
C ASP A 20 9.18 12.02 -11.19
N ALA A 21 9.13 10.71 -11.44
CA ALA A 21 8.04 10.12 -12.21
C ALA A 21 6.69 10.24 -11.48
N ILE A 22 6.66 10.01 -10.17
CA ILE A 22 5.45 10.22 -9.34
C ILE A 22 5.00 11.69 -9.39
N ASN A 23 5.91 12.62 -9.17
CA ASN A 23 5.62 14.06 -9.26
C ASN A 23 5.13 14.45 -10.66
N CYS A 24 5.68 13.84 -11.71
CA CYS A 24 5.20 14.04 -13.07
C CYS A 24 3.76 13.55 -13.26
N VAL A 25 3.36 12.39 -12.71
CA VAL A 25 1.96 11.91 -12.77
C VAL A 25 1.01 12.94 -12.16
N MET A 26 1.41 13.61 -11.07
CA MET A 26 0.63 14.67 -10.42
C MET A 26 0.43 15.93 -11.29
N THR A 27 1.20 16.11 -12.37
CA THR A 27 1.06 17.27 -13.27
C THR A 27 -0.06 17.12 -14.30
N PHE A 28 -0.53 15.89 -14.53
CA PHE A 28 -1.61 15.64 -15.49
C PHE A 28 -2.97 16.02 -14.90
N PRO A 29 -3.88 16.58 -15.71
CA PRO A 29 -5.23 16.88 -15.25
C PRO A 29 -5.96 15.59 -14.85
N SER A 30 -6.84 15.72 -13.87
CA SER A 30 -7.78 14.66 -13.46
C SER A 30 -8.79 14.38 -14.58
N ASN A 31 -9.19 13.11 -14.70
CA ASN A 31 -10.35 12.68 -15.50
C ASN A 31 -11.57 12.31 -14.64
N LEU A 32 -11.46 12.35 -13.30
CA LEU A 32 -12.57 12.06 -12.38
C LEU A 32 -13.04 13.31 -11.63
N ASN A 33 -14.35 13.40 -11.41
CA ASN A 33 -14.91 14.46 -10.58
C ASN A 33 -14.44 14.30 -9.12
N GLY A 34 -13.94 15.37 -8.52
CA GLY A 34 -13.48 15.38 -7.12
C GLY A 34 -11.97 15.18 -6.94
N ALA A 35 -11.28 14.63 -7.94
CA ALA A 35 -9.82 14.56 -7.98
C ALA A 35 -9.23 15.84 -8.62
N ILE A 36 -8.11 16.34 -8.09
CA ILE A 36 -7.47 17.56 -8.61
C ILE A 36 -6.47 17.31 -9.75
N ASN A 37 -5.94 16.09 -9.85
CA ASN A 37 -4.98 15.67 -10.85
C ASN A 37 -5.06 14.16 -11.04
N ARG A 38 -4.31 13.63 -12.01
CA ARG A 38 -4.27 12.21 -12.33
C ARG A 38 -3.81 11.32 -11.16
N TYR A 39 -2.96 11.81 -10.27
CA TYR A 39 -2.58 11.06 -9.07
C TYR A 39 -3.79 10.87 -8.14
N PHE A 40 -4.59 11.92 -7.93
CA PHE A 40 -5.81 11.82 -7.13
C PHE A 40 -6.94 11.05 -7.82
N ASP A 41 -6.86 10.80 -9.13
CA ASP A 41 -7.75 9.83 -9.78
C ASP A 41 -7.48 8.42 -9.26
N TYR A 42 -6.21 8.04 -9.06
CA TYR A 42 -5.87 6.78 -8.38
C TYR A 42 -6.50 6.76 -6.98
N ALA A 43 -6.21 7.76 -6.15
CA ALA A 43 -6.78 7.83 -4.80
C ALA A 43 -8.32 7.72 -4.78
N THR A 44 -9.00 8.37 -5.75
CA THR A 44 -10.47 8.29 -5.90
C THR A 44 -10.95 6.89 -6.24
N VAL A 45 -10.28 6.20 -7.17
CA VAL A 45 -10.61 4.80 -7.52
C VAL A 45 -10.45 3.89 -6.31
N HIS A 46 -9.36 4.04 -5.55
CA HIS A 46 -9.10 3.24 -4.36
C HIS A 46 -10.15 3.47 -3.27
N ILE A 47 -10.47 4.73 -2.95
CA ILE A 47 -11.52 5.08 -1.98
C ILE A 47 -12.85 4.44 -2.38
N ASN A 48 -13.22 4.55 -3.65
CA ASN A 48 -14.50 4.05 -4.15
C ASN A 48 -14.60 2.51 -4.11
N LEU A 49 -13.47 1.82 -4.20
CA LEU A 49 -13.41 0.36 -4.27
C LEU A 49 -12.94 -0.30 -2.98
N THR A 50 -12.62 0.46 -1.93
CA THR A 50 -12.02 -0.08 -0.69
C THR A 50 -12.81 -1.25 -0.09
N GLN A 51 -14.16 -1.23 -0.17
CA GLN A 51 -15.05 -2.29 0.34
C GLN A 51 -15.04 -3.60 -0.47
N VAL A 52 -14.39 -3.61 -1.64
CA VAL A 52 -14.31 -4.76 -2.55
C VAL A 52 -12.89 -5.00 -3.09
N VAL A 53 -11.88 -4.42 -2.44
CA VAL A 53 -10.46 -4.72 -2.71
C VAL A 53 -9.62 -4.95 -1.45
N HIS A 54 -10.25 -5.07 -0.27
CA HIS A 54 -9.60 -5.32 1.02
C HIS A 54 -10.37 -6.36 1.83
N LEU A 55 -9.65 -7.18 2.61
CA LEU A 55 -10.25 -8.22 3.45
C LEU A 55 -11.19 -9.15 2.66
N ASP A 56 -10.84 -9.40 1.41
CA ASP A 56 -11.58 -10.14 0.41
C ASP A 56 -10.62 -11.00 -0.43
N GLY A 57 -11.15 -11.76 -1.39
CA GLY A 57 -10.38 -12.62 -2.26
C GLY A 57 -9.76 -11.95 -3.47
N PHE A 58 -9.92 -10.64 -3.65
CA PHE A 58 -9.26 -9.85 -4.70
C PHE A 58 -8.01 -9.13 -4.21
N PHE A 59 -7.92 -8.86 -2.92
CA PHE A 59 -6.90 -8.04 -2.26
C PHE A 59 -5.51 -8.08 -2.92
N LEU A 60 -4.84 -9.24 -2.92
CA LEU A 60 -3.46 -9.34 -3.43
C LEU A 60 -3.35 -9.07 -4.94
N VAL A 61 -4.24 -9.65 -5.75
CA VAL A 61 -4.18 -9.52 -7.21
C VAL A 61 -4.64 -8.14 -7.68
N TRP A 62 -5.60 -7.52 -6.98
CA TRP A 62 -6.07 -6.18 -7.31
C TRP A 62 -4.98 -5.15 -7.05
N HIS A 63 -4.31 -5.23 -5.89
CA HIS A 63 -3.20 -4.34 -5.54
C HIS A 63 -1.97 -4.56 -6.43
N ARG A 64 -1.65 -5.82 -6.79
CA ARG A 64 -0.60 -6.14 -7.77
C ARG A 64 -0.83 -5.39 -9.09
N MET A 65 -2.02 -5.53 -9.66
CA MET A 65 -2.35 -4.88 -10.93
C MET A 65 -2.39 -3.36 -10.80
N TYR A 66 -2.84 -2.84 -9.65
CA TYR A 66 -2.90 -1.40 -9.42
C TYR A 66 -1.50 -0.76 -9.35
N VAL A 67 -0.55 -1.38 -8.65
CA VAL A 67 0.87 -1.00 -8.69
C VAL A 67 1.42 -1.09 -10.11
N HIS A 68 1.07 -2.13 -10.87
CA HIS A 68 1.51 -2.28 -12.25
C HIS A 68 0.96 -1.19 -13.18
N LEU A 69 -0.32 -0.82 -13.04
CA LEU A 69 -0.95 0.25 -13.82
C LEU A 69 -0.27 1.59 -13.55
N PHE A 70 0.02 1.90 -12.29
CA PHE A 70 0.76 3.12 -11.93
C PHE A 70 2.19 3.10 -12.47
N GLU A 71 2.88 1.95 -12.44
CA GLU A 71 4.18 1.77 -13.09
C GLU A 71 4.08 2.05 -14.61
N GLN A 72 3.07 1.51 -15.29
CA GLN A 72 2.87 1.78 -16.72
C GLN A 72 2.60 3.26 -16.99
N ASP A 73 1.84 3.92 -16.14
CA ASP A 73 1.56 5.35 -16.24
C ASP A 73 2.84 6.20 -16.17
N MET A 74 3.68 5.92 -15.17
CA MET A 74 5.01 6.55 -15.04
C MET A 74 5.88 6.29 -16.28
N ARG A 75 5.89 5.06 -16.81
CA ARG A 75 6.71 4.70 -17.98
C ARG A 75 6.22 5.36 -19.27
N GLN A 76 4.91 5.42 -19.48
CA GLN A 76 4.30 5.88 -20.73
C GLN A 76 4.17 7.40 -20.78
N ASN A 77 3.78 8.04 -19.67
CA ASN A 77 3.47 9.46 -19.64
C ASN A 77 4.58 10.31 -19.03
N CYS A 78 5.44 9.73 -18.19
CA CYS A 78 6.54 10.43 -17.50
C CYS A 78 7.93 9.99 -17.94
N GLY A 79 8.03 9.04 -18.87
CA GLY A 79 9.31 8.58 -19.41
C GLY A 79 10.16 7.78 -18.43
N PHE A 80 9.58 7.27 -17.33
CA PHE A 80 10.27 6.46 -16.33
C PHE A 80 10.93 5.21 -16.95
N ARG A 81 12.22 5.03 -16.72
CA ARG A 81 13.03 3.89 -17.20
C ARG A 81 13.63 3.07 -16.06
N GLY A 82 13.73 3.63 -14.86
CA GLY A 82 14.21 2.94 -13.66
C GLY A 82 13.38 1.72 -13.23
N PRO A 83 13.86 1.01 -12.19
CA PRO A 83 13.14 -0.08 -11.55
C PRO A 83 12.01 0.44 -10.67
N MET A 84 10.85 -0.24 -10.64
CA MET A 84 9.86 0.00 -9.59
C MET A 84 10.51 -0.33 -8.23
N LEU A 85 10.33 0.54 -7.23
CA LEU A 85 10.97 0.38 -5.93
C LEU A 85 9.98 -0.14 -4.88
N TYR A 86 10.43 -1.01 -3.98
CA TYR A 86 9.64 -1.48 -2.83
C TYR A 86 10.25 -1.05 -1.50
N TRP A 87 9.41 -0.78 -0.52
CA TRP A 87 9.81 -0.49 0.86
C TRP A 87 9.97 -1.80 1.62
N ASN A 88 11.21 -2.20 1.92
CA ASN A 88 11.48 -3.38 2.74
C ASN A 88 11.17 -3.11 4.22
N TRP A 89 9.94 -3.39 4.65
CA TRP A 89 9.45 -3.09 6.00
C TRP A 89 10.37 -3.59 7.14
N PRO A 90 10.83 -4.86 7.16
CA PRO A 90 11.70 -5.34 8.23
C PRO A 90 13.11 -4.77 8.22
N ALA A 91 13.59 -4.29 7.08
CA ALA A 91 14.87 -3.58 7.01
C ALA A 91 14.80 -2.19 7.67
N THR A 92 13.61 -1.61 7.80
CA THR A 92 13.39 -0.30 8.44
C THR A 92 12.82 -0.38 9.84
N ALA A 93 12.34 -1.57 10.26
CA ALA A 93 11.55 -1.72 11.48
C ALA A 93 12.24 -1.20 12.75
N ALA A 94 13.56 -1.35 12.87
CA ALA A 94 14.31 -0.93 14.07
C ALA A 94 14.36 0.60 14.26
N ASP A 95 14.45 1.35 13.16
CA ASP A 95 14.56 2.81 13.13
C ASP A 95 14.08 3.31 11.76
N ILE A 96 12.82 3.73 11.69
CA ILE A 96 12.20 4.14 10.43
C ILE A 96 12.72 5.50 9.96
N ASP A 97 12.91 6.45 10.89
CA ASP A 97 13.21 7.86 10.61
C ASP A 97 14.56 8.06 9.90
N SER A 98 15.57 7.24 10.21
CA SER A 98 16.91 7.40 9.62
C SER A 98 17.11 6.69 8.29
N THR A 99 16.11 5.91 7.84
CA THR A 99 16.26 5.05 6.65
C THR A 99 16.22 5.84 5.35
N PRO A 100 16.91 5.39 4.28
CA PRO A 100 16.94 6.13 3.02
C PRO A 100 15.56 6.46 2.41
N ILE A 101 14.53 5.65 2.70
CA ILE A 101 13.18 5.91 2.23
C ILE A 101 12.46 7.04 3.01
N PHE A 102 12.83 7.29 4.27
CA PHE A 102 12.17 8.27 5.16
C PHE A 102 13.08 9.34 5.78
N ASN A 103 14.35 9.40 5.42
CA ASN A 103 15.31 10.36 6.00
C ASN A 103 15.06 11.84 5.60
N GLY A 104 14.12 12.10 4.68
CA GLY A 104 13.75 13.44 4.22
C GLY A 104 14.73 14.12 3.27
N ASP A 105 15.75 13.41 2.77
CA ASP A 105 16.65 13.95 1.75
C ASP A 105 15.98 14.02 0.37
N GLU A 106 16.70 14.57 -0.63
CA GLU A 106 16.19 14.72 -2.01
C GLU A 106 15.97 13.41 -2.77
N TYR A 107 16.41 12.27 -2.23
CA TYR A 107 16.29 10.93 -2.78
C TYR A 107 15.32 10.04 -1.97
N SER A 108 14.74 10.55 -0.89
CA SER A 108 13.76 9.83 -0.07
C SER A 108 12.35 9.89 -0.66
N MET A 109 11.41 9.16 -0.05
CA MET A 109 9.97 9.36 -0.26
C MET A 109 9.44 10.48 0.64
N SER A 110 10.24 11.54 0.83
CA SER A 110 10.09 12.55 1.89
C SER A 110 10.23 11.99 3.31
N GLY A 111 10.33 12.90 4.27
CA GLY A 111 10.61 12.56 5.67
C GLY A 111 9.38 12.40 6.54
N ASN A 112 9.62 12.52 7.85
CA ASN A 112 8.58 12.63 8.85
C ASN A 112 7.84 13.98 8.78
N GLY A 113 6.70 14.07 9.44
CA GLY A 113 6.00 15.32 9.70
C GLY A 113 6.67 16.15 10.79
N GLU A 114 6.37 17.45 10.85
CA GLU A 114 6.68 18.26 12.02
C GLU A 114 6.12 17.60 13.29
N TYR A 115 6.86 17.69 14.40
CA TYR A 115 6.41 17.09 15.64
C TYR A 115 5.17 17.80 16.20
N ILE A 116 4.04 17.09 16.23
CA ILE A 116 2.78 17.52 16.84
C ILE A 116 2.23 16.36 17.67
N ASN A 117 2.38 16.46 18.99
CA ASN A 117 1.88 15.44 19.90
C ASN A 117 0.35 15.52 20.05
N ALA A 118 -0.35 14.70 19.27
CA ALA A 118 -1.79 14.50 19.36
C ALA A 118 -2.20 13.45 20.41
N GLY A 119 -1.22 12.83 21.08
CA GLY A 119 -1.42 11.68 21.96
C GLY A 119 -1.57 10.35 21.18
N PRO A 120 -1.81 9.23 21.89
CA PRO A 120 -1.99 7.92 21.26
C PRO A 120 -3.19 7.87 20.32
N TYR A 121 -3.08 7.13 19.22
CA TYR A 121 -4.18 6.84 18.30
C TYR A 121 -5.07 5.72 18.85
N GLN A 122 -6.38 5.95 18.92
CA GLN A 122 -7.35 4.91 19.26
C GLN A 122 -7.72 4.14 17.98
N VAL A 123 -7.36 2.85 17.92
CA VAL A 123 -7.62 2.00 16.71
C VAL A 123 -8.78 1.04 16.93
N GLY A 124 -9.12 0.74 18.17
CA GLY A 124 -10.30 -0.05 18.54
C GLY A 124 -10.70 0.21 20.00
N PRO A 125 -11.76 -0.42 20.52
CA PRO A 125 -12.27 -0.13 21.88
C PRO A 125 -11.24 -0.38 22.99
N ASN A 126 -10.30 -1.31 22.78
CA ASN A 126 -9.32 -1.75 23.79
C ASN A 126 -7.87 -1.68 23.29
N PHE A 127 -7.58 -0.94 22.22
CA PHE A 127 -6.23 -0.86 21.67
C PHE A 127 -5.88 0.56 21.23
N THR A 128 -4.70 0.99 21.67
CA THR A 128 -4.09 2.27 21.31
C THR A 128 -2.71 2.05 20.71
N VAL A 129 -2.37 2.90 19.76
CA VAL A 129 -1.03 3.00 19.19
C VAL A 129 -0.36 4.23 19.79
N PRO A 130 0.86 4.12 20.37
CA PRO A 130 1.57 5.29 20.86
C PRO A 130 1.81 6.29 19.72
N HIS A 131 1.86 7.58 20.06
CA HIS A 131 2.28 8.61 19.11
C HIS A 131 3.71 8.32 18.61
N GLY A 132 3.94 8.59 17.33
CA GLY A 132 5.24 8.51 16.69
C GLY A 132 6.12 9.73 16.97
N SER A 133 7.05 9.99 16.05
CA SER A 133 8.04 11.08 16.11
C SER A 133 7.64 12.33 15.32
N GLY A 134 6.46 12.34 14.69
CA GLY A 134 5.97 13.42 13.81
C GLY A 134 4.61 13.94 14.23
N GLY A 135 3.64 13.93 13.32
CA GLY A 135 2.24 14.31 13.54
C GLY A 135 1.72 15.47 12.69
N GLY A 136 2.62 16.32 12.21
CA GLY A 136 2.33 17.50 11.39
C GLY A 136 2.69 17.34 9.91
N CYS A 137 2.81 18.46 9.21
CA CYS A 137 3.15 18.48 7.79
C CYS A 137 4.55 17.93 7.54
N VAL A 138 4.71 17.15 6.48
CA VAL A 138 6.00 16.80 5.90
C VAL A 138 6.65 18.07 5.33
N THR A 139 7.88 18.39 5.72
CA THR A 139 8.55 19.66 5.36
C THR A 139 9.83 19.50 4.53
N SER A 140 10.25 18.27 4.25
CA SER A 140 11.48 17.97 3.51
C SER A 140 11.30 16.83 2.48
N GLY A 141 12.22 16.76 1.52
CA GLY A 141 12.22 15.77 0.44
C GLY A 141 11.26 16.07 -0.72
N PRO A 142 11.17 15.15 -1.70
CA PRO A 142 10.48 15.38 -2.98
C PRO A 142 8.98 15.67 -2.91
N PHE A 143 8.33 15.35 -1.78
CA PHE A 143 6.89 15.51 -1.56
C PHE A 143 6.56 16.50 -0.44
N ALA A 144 7.51 17.35 0.00
CA ALA A 144 7.27 18.36 1.05
C ALA A 144 6.14 19.35 0.71
N ASN A 145 5.91 19.62 -0.58
CA ASN A 145 4.84 20.50 -1.05
C ASN A 145 3.62 19.72 -1.56
N HIS A 146 3.54 18.42 -1.26
CA HIS A 146 2.40 17.60 -1.65
C HIS A 146 1.16 18.03 -0.85
N ILE A 147 0.14 18.46 -1.57
CA ILE A 147 -1.16 18.85 -1.00
C ILE A 147 -2.12 17.70 -1.23
N ILE A 148 -2.58 17.09 -0.14
CA ILE A 148 -3.66 16.11 -0.17
C ILE A 148 -4.99 16.85 -0.27
N THR A 149 -5.94 16.32 -1.05
CA THR A 149 -7.17 17.06 -1.41
C THR A 149 -8.46 16.32 -1.12
N MET A 150 -8.39 15.11 -0.57
CA MET A 150 -9.55 14.31 -0.20
C MET A 150 -9.74 14.35 1.32
N GLN A 151 -10.83 13.76 1.83
CA GLN A 151 -11.04 13.73 3.27
C GLN A 151 -9.83 13.12 4.01
N PRO A 152 -9.39 13.70 5.13
CA PRO A 152 -8.21 13.22 5.87
C PRO A 152 -8.46 11.88 6.55
N SER A 153 -9.72 11.47 6.69
CA SER A 153 -10.13 10.19 7.26
C SER A 153 -11.55 9.87 6.82
N ILE A 154 -11.81 8.60 6.52
CA ILE A 154 -13.14 8.01 6.34
C ILE A 154 -13.32 6.95 7.42
N ASP A 155 -14.51 6.89 8.02
CA ASP A 155 -14.79 5.96 9.13
C ASP A 155 -14.58 4.50 8.67
N PRO A 156 -13.60 3.78 9.27
CA PRO A 156 -13.35 2.37 8.94
C PRO A 156 -14.58 1.46 9.15
N LEU A 157 -15.58 1.90 9.93
CA LEU A 157 -16.83 1.16 10.16
C LEU A 157 -17.60 0.85 8.87
N PHE A 158 -17.43 1.63 7.79
CA PHE A 158 -18.04 1.32 6.49
C PHE A 158 -17.63 -0.07 5.93
N LEU A 159 -16.45 -0.58 6.32
CA LEU A 159 -16.03 -1.95 5.96
C LEU A 159 -16.76 -3.05 6.73
N LEU A 160 -17.31 -2.72 7.90
CA LEU A 160 -18.03 -3.67 8.75
C LEU A 160 -19.53 -3.62 8.53
N THR A 161 -20.05 -2.53 7.99
CA THR A 161 -21.48 -2.37 7.70
C THR A 161 -21.82 -2.67 6.24
N GLY A 162 -20.86 -2.49 5.32
CA GLY A 162 -21.11 -2.58 3.87
C GLY A 162 -22.01 -1.45 3.34
N GLU A 163 -22.27 -0.42 4.15
CA GLU A 163 -23.07 0.73 3.74
C GLU A 163 -22.32 1.53 2.66
N PRO A 164 -23.03 2.11 1.67
CA PRO A 164 -22.40 2.95 0.67
C PRO A 164 -21.68 4.15 1.29
N LEU A 165 -20.51 4.49 0.75
CA LEU A 165 -19.81 5.70 1.16
C LEU A 165 -20.65 6.96 0.85
N PRO A 166 -20.81 7.89 1.79
CA PRO A 166 -21.54 9.12 1.54
C PRO A 166 -20.78 9.99 0.55
N GLN A 167 -21.47 10.68 -0.37
CA GLN A 167 -20.82 11.54 -1.38
C GLN A 167 -19.93 12.64 -0.79
N THR A 168 -20.11 12.97 0.49
CA THR A 168 -19.25 13.89 1.23
C THR A 168 -17.79 13.45 1.30
N VAL A 169 -17.49 12.15 1.15
CA VAL A 169 -16.09 11.66 1.17
C VAL A 169 -15.27 12.13 -0.02
N PHE A 170 -15.93 12.49 -1.13
CA PHE A 170 -15.28 13.00 -2.34
C PHE A 170 -15.27 14.53 -2.40
N LEU A 171 -15.75 15.21 -1.35
CA LEU A 171 -15.62 16.66 -1.26
C LEU A 171 -14.16 17.03 -1.02
N LYS A 172 -13.70 18.00 -1.83
CA LYS A 172 -12.37 18.56 -1.75
C LYS A 172 -12.08 19.08 -0.33
N ASN A 173 -10.99 18.59 0.26
CA ASN A 173 -10.48 19.01 1.56
C ASN A 173 -8.95 19.09 1.47
N GLU A 174 -8.39 20.30 1.44
CA GLU A 174 -6.97 20.51 1.21
C GLU A 174 -6.20 20.58 2.54
N SER A 175 -5.15 19.77 2.64
CA SER A 175 -4.12 19.92 3.67
C SER A 175 -2.74 19.55 3.11
N CYS A 176 -1.68 19.89 3.84
CA CYS A 176 -0.38 19.30 3.59
C CYS A 176 -0.44 17.78 3.79
N LEU A 177 0.48 17.05 3.14
CA LEU A 177 0.80 15.68 3.55
C LEU A 177 1.32 15.68 4.98
N THR A 178 0.71 14.87 5.85
CA THR A 178 1.17 14.65 7.23
C THR A 178 1.77 13.26 7.35
N ARG A 179 2.71 13.09 8.29
CA ARG A 179 3.21 11.78 8.73
C ARG A 179 3.53 11.80 10.20
N ASP A 180 3.34 10.66 10.86
CA ASP A 180 3.75 10.41 12.23
C ASP A 180 4.52 9.10 12.28
N LEU A 181 5.75 9.11 11.78
CA LEU A 181 6.54 7.89 11.65
C LEU A 181 6.70 7.21 13.01
N ASN A 182 6.48 5.90 13.03
CA ASN A 182 6.24 5.17 14.27
C ASN A 182 7.07 3.89 14.35
N SER A 183 8.29 4.04 14.86
CA SER A 183 9.19 2.90 15.11
C SER A 183 8.59 1.85 16.06
N TRP A 184 7.69 2.21 16.98
CA TRP A 184 7.05 1.20 17.84
C TRP A 184 6.13 0.27 17.03
N VAL A 185 5.34 0.83 16.11
CA VAL A 185 4.49 0.04 15.19
C VAL A 185 5.39 -0.85 14.32
N ALA A 186 6.40 -0.25 13.70
CA ALA A 186 7.30 -0.96 12.79
C ALA A 186 8.04 -2.12 13.48
N GLN A 187 8.60 -1.90 14.69
CA GLN A 187 9.24 -2.97 15.46
C GLN A 187 8.27 -4.09 15.82
N LYS A 188 7.01 -3.76 16.12
CA LYS A 188 6.02 -4.73 16.57
C LYS A 188 5.47 -5.57 15.42
N PHE A 189 5.14 -4.97 14.28
CA PHE A 189 4.38 -5.62 13.22
C PHE A 189 5.18 -5.89 11.96
N ASP A 190 6.25 -5.14 11.72
CA ASP A 190 6.96 -5.14 10.44
C ASP A 190 8.34 -5.78 10.50
N ASN A 191 8.65 -6.54 11.55
CA ASN A 191 9.97 -7.15 11.73
C ASN A 191 10.18 -8.45 10.91
N TRP A 192 11.44 -8.91 10.84
CA TRP A 192 11.83 -10.10 10.07
C TRP A 192 11.10 -11.39 10.48
N THR A 193 10.78 -11.57 11.77
CA THR A 193 9.99 -12.73 12.23
C THR A 193 8.61 -12.72 11.59
N ARG A 194 7.92 -11.57 11.61
CA ARG A 194 6.59 -11.42 11.01
C ARG A 194 6.61 -11.71 9.51
N LEU A 195 7.63 -11.22 8.80
CA LEU A 195 7.84 -11.53 7.37
C LEU A 195 8.02 -13.03 7.13
N GLU A 196 8.91 -13.68 7.89
CA GLU A 196 9.16 -15.12 7.76
C GLU A 196 7.92 -15.95 8.08
N ASP A 197 7.15 -15.58 9.12
CA ASP A 197 5.89 -16.24 9.45
C ASP A 197 4.90 -16.17 8.26
N ALA A 198 4.76 -14.98 7.64
CA ALA A 198 3.85 -14.77 6.52
C ALA A 198 4.23 -15.59 5.28
N ILE A 199 5.49 -15.56 4.83
CA ILE A 199 5.91 -16.30 3.63
C ILE A 199 5.98 -17.81 3.84
N ASN A 200 6.03 -18.29 5.10
CA ASN A 200 5.94 -19.71 5.46
C ASN A 200 4.51 -20.20 5.74
N CYS A 201 3.49 -19.34 5.66
CA CYS A 201 2.10 -19.74 5.86
C CYS A 201 1.70 -20.93 4.97
N PRO A 202 1.07 -21.99 5.52
CA PRO A 202 0.78 -23.21 4.77
C PRO A 202 -0.37 -23.09 3.77
N ASP A 203 -1.13 -21.99 3.82
CA ASP A 203 -2.22 -21.68 2.90
C ASP A 203 -2.47 -20.17 2.83
N GLN A 204 -3.32 -19.75 1.88
CA GLN A 204 -3.73 -18.36 1.71
C GLN A 204 -4.53 -17.79 2.88
N ALA A 205 -5.23 -18.62 3.66
CA ALA A 205 -5.99 -18.14 4.82
C ALA A 205 -5.04 -17.65 5.91
N CYS A 206 -3.97 -18.41 6.17
CA CYS A 206 -2.88 -18.00 7.04
C CYS A 206 -2.21 -16.73 6.49
N LEU A 207 -1.81 -16.70 5.21
CA LEU A 207 -1.14 -15.53 4.63
C LEU A 207 -2.01 -14.27 4.76
N ALA A 208 -3.31 -14.36 4.45
CA ALA A 208 -4.24 -13.25 4.58
C ALA A 208 -4.33 -12.74 6.03
N SER A 209 -4.32 -13.63 7.01
CA SER A 209 -4.30 -13.28 8.44
C SER A 209 -2.99 -12.60 8.85
N GLU A 210 -1.84 -13.09 8.38
CA GLU A 210 -0.54 -12.51 8.72
C GLU A 210 -0.32 -11.13 8.07
N LEU A 211 -0.91 -10.91 6.90
CA LEU A 211 -0.86 -9.61 6.22
C LEU A 211 -1.80 -8.59 6.85
N ASN A 212 -3.06 -8.96 7.11
CA ASN A 212 -4.11 -7.99 7.49
C ASN A 212 -4.41 -7.95 8.99
N GLY A 213 -3.92 -8.91 9.76
CA GLY A 213 -4.23 -9.07 11.17
C GLY A 213 -5.73 -9.17 11.44
N ALA A 214 -6.16 -8.62 12.57
CA ALA A 214 -7.56 -8.54 12.94
C ALA A 214 -8.02 -7.08 12.87
N PHE A 215 -8.92 -6.77 11.93
CA PHE A 215 -9.45 -5.42 11.76
C PHE A 215 -10.08 -4.88 13.07
N GLY A 216 -9.65 -3.70 13.50
CA GLY A 216 -10.04 -3.09 14.79
C GLY A 216 -9.46 -3.78 16.04
N GLY A 217 -8.58 -4.76 15.85
CA GLY A 217 -7.88 -5.51 16.88
C GLY A 217 -6.51 -4.94 17.26
N ALA A 218 -5.78 -5.70 18.09
CA ALA A 218 -4.44 -5.34 18.57
C ALA A 218 -3.29 -5.86 17.68
N ASP A 219 -3.64 -6.58 16.61
CA ASP A 219 -2.72 -7.09 15.60
C ASP A 219 -3.13 -6.55 14.23
N PHE A 220 -2.22 -5.82 13.60
CA PHE A 220 -2.43 -5.18 12.31
C PHE A 220 -1.99 -6.06 11.13
N GLY A 221 -1.28 -7.16 11.40
CA GLY A 221 -0.51 -7.84 10.37
C GLY A 221 0.58 -6.95 9.78
N LEU A 222 1.32 -7.48 8.81
CA LEU A 222 2.40 -6.75 8.14
C LEU A 222 1.89 -5.57 7.30
N HIS A 223 0.79 -5.76 6.55
CA HIS A 223 0.26 -4.71 5.67
C HIS A 223 -0.31 -3.56 6.49
N GLY A 224 -1.14 -3.87 7.50
CA GLY A 224 -1.64 -2.85 8.40
C GLY A 224 -0.51 -2.19 9.20
N GLY A 225 0.46 -2.98 9.69
CA GLY A 225 1.67 -2.49 10.36
C GLY A 225 2.37 -1.40 9.57
N ALA A 226 2.70 -1.66 8.31
CA ALA A 226 3.36 -0.70 7.43
C ALA A 226 2.55 0.59 7.22
N HIS A 227 1.23 0.50 7.07
CA HIS A 227 0.35 1.69 6.98
C HIS A 227 0.37 2.51 8.28
N PHE A 228 0.22 1.85 9.42
CA PHE A 228 0.23 2.49 10.74
C PHE A 228 1.61 3.01 11.16
N ALA A 229 2.69 2.47 10.59
CA ALA A 229 4.06 2.92 10.85
C ALA A 229 4.36 4.29 10.21
N VAL A 230 3.58 4.70 9.20
CA VAL A 230 3.69 6.02 8.57
C VAL A 230 2.79 7.06 9.27
N GLY A 231 1.65 6.64 9.80
CA GLY A 231 0.65 7.52 10.40
C GLY A 231 -0.34 8.12 9.38
N PRO A 232 -1.26 9.00 9.79
CA PRO A 232 -2.28 9.54 8.89
C PRO A 232 -1.69 10.47 7.82
N PRO A 233 -2.18 10.45 6.56
CA PRO A 233 -3.38 9.72 6.11
C PRO A 233 -3.15 8.23 5.80
N GLU A 234 -1.91 7.76 5.74
CA GLU A 234 -1.56 6.38 5.36
C GLU A 234 -2.21 5.32 6.25
N SER A 235 -2.36 5.61 7.55
CA SER A 235 -3.04 4.71 8.49
C SER A 235 -4.58 4.60 8.32
N ASN A 236 -5.18 5.31 7.36
CA ASN A 236 -6.60 5.16 7.02
C ASN A 236 -6.76 4.34 5.73
N ILE A 237 -7.34 3.15 5.87
CA ILE A 237 -7.51 2.16 4.79
C ILE A 237 -8.21 2.68 3.53
N PHE A 238 -9.05 3.71 3.62
CA PHE A 238 -9.69 4.28 2.44
C PHE A 238 -8.78 5.26 1.71
N VAL A 239 -8.15 6.16 2.45
CA VAL A 239 -7.52 7.38 1.91
C VAL A 239 -5.99 7.34 1.86
N SER A 240 -5.38 6.19 2.16
CA SER A 240 -3.94 6.01 2.23
C SER A 240 -3.21 6.40 0.94
N VAL A 241 -3.75 6.06 -0.24
CA VAL A 241 -3.16 6.40 -1.57
C VAL A 241 -2.81 7.89 -1.74
N GLN A 242 -3.41 8.78 -0.94
CA GLN A 242 -3.02 10.19 -0.94
C GLN A 242 -1.53 10.41 -0.57
N ASP A 243 -0.88 9.52 0.18
CA ASP A 243 0.56 9.55 0.43
C ASP A 243 1.33 8.77 -0.66
N PRO A 244 2.32 9.39 -1.34
CA PRO A 244 3.18 8.72 -2.31
C PRO A 244 3.92 7.47 -1.81
N ILE A 245 4.09 7.29 -0.49
CA ILE A 245 4.69 6.07 0.08
C ILE A 245 3.84 4.81 -0.17
N TRP A 246 2.56 4.97 -0.48
CA TRP A 246 1.64 3.89 -0.77
C TRP A 246 2.18 2.96 -1.87
N TRP A 247 2.83 3.52 -2.90
CA TRP A 247 3.36 2.77 -4.03
C TRP A 247 4.51 1.81 -3.65
N PRO A 248 5.61 2.25 -3.03
CA PRO A 248 6.65 1.33 -2.57
C PRO A 248 6.16 0.42 -1.43
N LEU A 249 5.19 0.85 -0.60
CA LEU A 249 4.54 0.00 0.40
C LEU A 249 3.86 -1.19 -0.28
N HIS A 250 2.95 -0.96 -1.22
CA HIS A 250 2.23 -2.04 -1.91
C HIS A 250 3.08 -2.82 -2.91
N THR A 251 4.19 -2.24 -3.39
CA THR A 251 5.18 -2.99 -4.15
C THR A 251 5.87 -4.06 -3.27
N MET A 252 6.03 -3.81 -1.96
CA MET A 252 6.49 -4.81 -0.99
C MET A 252 5.40 -5.84 -0.65
N LEU A 253 4.14 -5.41 -0.50
CA LEU A 253 3.02 -6.34 -0.34
C LEU A 253 2.99 -7.38 -1.48
N ASP A 254 3.11 -6.92 -2.73
CA ASP A 254 3.20 -7.80 -3.89
C ASP A 254 4.45 -8.69 -3.83
N ASN A 255 5.58 -8.17 -3.39
CA ASN A 255 6.81 -8.96 -3.21
C ASN A 255 6.59 -10.12 -2.23
N ILE A 256 5.98 -9.86 -1.07
CA ILE A 256 5.67 -10.91 -0.07
C ILE A 256 4.78 -11.99 -0.67
N TYR A 257 3.76 -11.59 -1.44
CA TYR A 257 2.92 -12.56 -2.15
C TYR A 257 3.74 -13.40 -3.14
N VAL A 258 4.62 -12.79 -3.93
CA VAL A 258 5.53 -13.52 -4.83
C VAL A 258 6.43 -14.49 -4.06
N GLN A 259 7.00 -14.09 -2.93
CA GLN A 259 7.86 -14.97 -2.13
C GLN A 259 7.08 -16.15 -1.53
N TRP A 260 5.84 -15.92 -1.07
CA TRP A 260 4.95 -16.98 -0.64
C TRP A 260 4.65 -17.96 -1.80
N GLN A 261 4.32 -17.44 -3.00
CA GLN A 261 4.09 -18.28 -4.18
C GLN A 261 5.33 -19.12 -4.57
N LYS A 262 6.53 -18.55 -4.44
CA LYS A 262 7.79 -19.26 -4.69
C LYS A 262 8.08 -20.35 -3.65
N ARG A 263 7.74 -20.13 -2.38
CA ARG A 263 7.88 -21.14 -1.30
C ARG A 263 6.82 -22.24 -1.38
N HIS A 264 5.65 -21.95 -1.93
CA HIS A 264 4.50 -22.87 -2.00
C HIS A 264 4.00 -23.08 -3.43
N PRO A 265 4.83 -23.63 -4.35
CA PRO A 265 4.50 -23.69 -5.78
C PRO A 265 3.25 -24.52 -6.11
N GLU A 266 2.94 -25.53 -5.28
CA GLU A 266 1.76 -26.41 -5.47
C GLU A 266 0.43 -25.73 -5.15
N ILE A 267 0.45 -24.59 -4.46
CA ILE A 267 -0.73 -23.81 -4.06
C ILE A 267 -0.58 -22.32 -4.41
N ALA A 268 0.33 -21.98 -5.33
CA ALA A 268 0.65 -20.59 -5.68
C ALA A 268 -0.55 -19.79 -6.23
N ASP A 269 -1.57 -20.47 -6.75
CA ASP A 269 -2.82 -19.89 -7.27
C ASP A 269 -4.01 -20.05 -6.32
N GLN A 270 -3.79 -20.53 -5.09
CA GLN A 270 -4.82 -20.59 -4.06
C GLN A 270 -5.38 -19.19 -3.79
N LEU A 271 -6.65 -19.12 -3.43
CA LEU A 271 -7.34 -17.89 -3.03
C LEU A 271 -8.02 -18.09 -1.67
N TYR A 272 -8.22 -17.01 -0.94
CA TYR A 272 -8.96 -16.99 0.31
C TYR A 272 -9.85 -15.74 0.39
N GLY A 273 -11.09 -15.91 0.84
CA GLY A 273 -12.03 -14.81 1.03
C GLY A 273 -13.16 -14.75 -0.01
N THR A 274 -14.08 -13.81 0.23
CA THR A 274 -15.27 -13.53 -0.58
C THR A 274 -15.04 -12.36 -1.53
N MET A 275 -16.04 -11.94 -2.30
CA MET A 275 -15.94 -10.81 -3.23
C MET A 275 -16.23 -9.43 -2.58
N THR A 276 -16.41 -9.41 -1.28
CA THR A 276 -16.72 -8.23 -0.46
C THR A 276 -15.90 -8.29 0.82
N ALA A 277 -15.45 -7.13 1.30
CA ALA A 277 -14.67 -7.01 2.52
C ALA A 277 -15.38 -7.66 3.71
N ASN A 278 -14.66 -8.53 4.44
CA ASN A 278 -15.20 -9.28 5.58
C ASN A 278 -16.50 -10.07 5.28
N ASN A 279 -16.79 -10.34 4.01
CA ASN A 279 -18.06 -10.91 3.57
C ASN A 279 -19.27 -10.03 3.96
N VAL A 280 -19.12 -8.70 3.90
CA VAL A 280 -20.17 -7.72 4.18
C VAL A 280 -20.40 -6.77 3.00
N PRO A 281 -21.59 -6.80 2.35
CA PRO A 281 -22.63 -7.82 2.52
C PRO A 281 -22.14 -9.20 2.06
N PRO A 282 -22.82 -10.31 2.42
CA PRO A 282 -22.40 -11.64 2.00
C PRO A 282 -22.29 -11.78 0.48
N SER A 283 -21.19 -12.35 0.00
CA SER A 283 -20.94 -12.61 -1.41
C SER A 283 -20.33 -14.01 -1.62
N ALA A 284 -20.18 -14.41 -2.88
CA ALA A 284 -19.54 -15.68 -3.21
C ALA A 284 -18.05 -15.65 -2.87
N ASN A 285 -17.46 -16.84 -2.65
CA ASN A 285 -16.00 -16.96 -2.60
C ASN A 285 -15.38 -16.51 -3.93
N ALA A 286 -14.25 -15.81 -3.85
CA ALA A 286 -13.46 -15.53 -5.03
C ALA A 286 -12.88 -16.83 -5.60
N THR A 287 -12.80 -16.90 -6.93
CA THR A 287 -12.28 -18.04 -7.68
C THR A 287 -11.38 -17.52 -8.79
N LEU A 288 -10.55 -18.39 -9.37
CA LEU A 288 -9.68 -18.03 -10.50
C LEU A 288 -10.45 -17.46 -11.71
N ASP A 289 -11.72 -17.84 -11.89
CA ASP A 289 -12.59 -17.34 -12.96
C ASP A 289 -13.38 -16.09 -12.57
N SER A 290 -13.33 -15.66 -11.32
CA SER A 290 -13.96 -14.42 -10.86
C SER A 290 -13.37 -13.21 -11.56
N TRP A 291 -14.22 -12.26 -11.90
CA TRP A 291 -13.83 -10.97 -12.46
C TRP A 291 -13.56 -9.97 -11.34
N THR A 292 -12.43 -9.27 -11.39
CA THR A 292 -12.06 -8.25 -10.40
C THR A 292 -12.94 -7.00 -10.56
N PRO A 293 -13.09 -6.17 -9.52
CA PRO A 293 -13.41 -4.76 -9.74
C PRO A 293 -12.43 -4.16 -10.75
N ASP A 294 -12.91 -3.28 -11.63
CA ASP A 294 -12.02 -2.56 -12.54
C ASP A 294 -11.15 -1.54 -11.80
N TRP A 295 -10.19 -0.94 -12.50
CA TRP A 295 -9.33 0.11 -11.94
C TRP A 295 -9.78 1.49 -12.43
N GLY A 296 -11.10 1.69 -12.53
CA GLY A 296 -11.68 2.87 -13.16
C GLY A 296 -11.28 2.97 -14.62
N TYR A 297 -10.88 4.17 -15.06
CA TYR A 297 -10.44 4.36 -16.44
C TYR A 297 -9.01 3.88 -16.70
N PHE A 298 -8.25 3.48 -15.67
CA PHE A 298 -6.86 3.04 -15.82
C PHE A 298 -6.76 1.64 -16.41
N GLY A 299 -7.75 0.77 -16.18
CA GLY A 299 -7.75 -0.59 -16.72
C GLY A 299 -9.09 -1.28 -16.56
N PRO A 300 -9.49 -2.13 -17.53
CA PRO A 300 -10.75 -2.87 -17.45
C PRO A 300 -10.66 -3.98 -16.41
N SER A 301 -11.82 -4.50 -15.99
CA SER A 301 -11.91 -5.73 -15.19
C SER A 301 -11.20 -6.92 -15.88
N MET A 302 -10.55 -7.77 -15.09
CA MET A 302 -9.84 -8.96 -15.55
C MET A 302 -10.21 -10.18 -14.71
N GLN A 303 -9.97 -11.39 -15.22
CA GLN A 303 -10.13 -12.61 -14.42
C GLN A 303 -8.94 -12.78 -13.49
N ILE A 304 -9.18 -13.26 -12.26
CA ILE A 304 -8.12 -13.45 -11.25
C ILE A 304 -6.97 -14.31 -11.79
N LYS A 305 -7.27 -15.39 -12.53
CA LYS A 305 -6.24 -16.30 -13.10
C LYS A 305 -5.18 -15.61 -13.96
N ASP A 306 -5.53 -14.50 -14.62
CA ASP A 306 -4.61 -13.75 -15.46
C ASP A 306 -3.67 -12.83 -14.66
N LEU A 307 -3.89 -12.73 -13.35
CA LEU A 307 -3.17 -11.83 -12.43
C LEU A 307 -2.29 -12.58 -11.40
N ILE A 308 -2.33 -13.91 -11.39
CA ILE A 308 -1.64 -14.74 -10.40
C ILE A 308 -0.12 -14.76 -10.58
N SER A 309 0.40 -14.70 -11.82
CA SER A 309 1.83 -14.83 -12.10
C SER A 309 2.43 -13.50 -12.57
N THR A 310 3.56 -13.09 -11.99
CA THR A 310 4.29 -11.87 -12.39
C THR A 310 5.00 -12.00 -13.75
N THR A 311 4.95 -13.18 -14.38
CA THR A 311 5.57 -13.47 -15.68
C THR A 311 4.57 -13.96 -16.72
N ALA A 312 3.27 -13.82 -16.45
CA ALA A 312 2.18 -14.12 -17.38
C ALA A 312 1.15 -12.98 -17.40
N GLY A 313 0.15 -13.08 -18.29
CA GLY A 313 -0.88 -12.07 -18.43
C GLY A 313 -0.28 -10.69 -18.78
N PRO A 314 -0.63 -9.61 -18.06
CA PRO A 314 -0.08 -8.28 -18.30
C PRO A 314 1.35 -8.12 -17.74
N PHE A 315 1.86 -9.09 -16.98
CA PHE A 315 3.07 -8.93 -16.19
C PHE A 315 4.31 -9.57 -16.84
N CYS A 316 5.46 -8.91 -16.68
CA CYS A 316 6.76 -9.44 -17.05
C CYS A 316 7.85 -8.87 -16.12
N TYR A 317 7.75 -9.17 -14.82
CA TYR A 317 8.68 -8.71 -13.80
C TYR A 317 8.99 -9.76 -12.74
N ASP A 318 10.10 -9.55 -12.03
CA ASP A 318 10.46 -10.26 -10.80
C ASP A 318 11.05 -9.27 -9.79
N TYR A 319 11.41 -9.75 -8.61
CA TYR A 319 11.98 -8.98 -7.51
C TYR A 319 13.45 -9.31 -7.28
N GLU A 320 14.27 -8.28 -7.09
CA GLU A 320 15.55 -8.42 -6.40
C GLU A 320 15.25 -8.70 -4.93
N TRP A 321 15.36 -9.96 -4.53
CA TRP A 321 15.10 -10.42 -3.17
C TRP A 321 16.37 -11.01 -2.57
N GLU A 322 16.77 -10.50 -1.42
CA GLU A 322 17.73 -11.18 -0.55
C GLU A 322 16.96 -11.77 0.60
N ASP A 323 17.17 -13.05 0.85
CA ASP A 323 16.57 -13.73 1.98
C ASP A 323 16.98 -13.07 3.30
N GLY A 324 16.04 -12.99 4.24
CA GLY A 324 16.27 -12.37 5.55
C GLY A 324 17.37 -13.08 6.36
N PRO A 325 17.79 -12.50 7.51
CA PRO A 325 18.90 -13.01 8.31
C PRO A 325 18.66 -14.39 8.96
N TYR A 326 17.50 -15.00 8.74
CA TYR A 326 17.07 -16.28 9.31
C TYR A 326 17.04 -17.43 8.29
N THR A 327 17.58 -17.22 7.10
CA THR A 327 17.75 -18.31 6.13
C THR A 327 19.10 -19.00 6.34
N GLU A 328 19.04 -20.29 6.72
CA GLU A 328 20.18 -21.20 6.81
C GLU A 328 20.52 -21.85 5.46
#